data_AF-A0AA97DBL8-F1
#
_entry.id   AF-A0AA97DBL8-F1
#
_cell.length_a   1.000
_cell.length_b   1.000
_cell.length_c   1.000
_cell.angle_alpha   90.00
_cell.angle_beta   90.00
_cell.angle_gamma   90.00
#
_symmetry.space_group_name_H-M   'P 1'
#
loop_
_entity.id
_entity.type
_entity.pdbx_description
1 polymer ?
#
loop_
_entity_poly.entity_id
_entity_poly.type
_entity_poly.pdbx_seq_one_letter_code
_entity_poly.pdbx_strand_id
1 'polypeptide(L)'
;MPKIYSIDEFANRCGYFFNAYLTPKDANDKTFYSGRDPSPNNGYNCRHPECGEVQEGIGCCFPWSCPLGYEADEEDFANQKIDHNGWTDYEEGEFIIPNSGEEDSHE
;
A
#
# COMPACT_ATOMS: atom_id res chain seq x y z
N MET A 1 -12.23 -4.19 15.18
CA MET A 1 -12.99 -4.99 14.20
C MET A 1 -12.22 -4.85 12.91
N PRO A 2 -11.86 -5.93 12.20
CA PRO A 2 -11.10 -5.82 10.96
C PRO A 2 -11.84 -4.92 9.98
N LYS A 3 -11.08 -4.18 9.17
CA LYS A 3 -11.59 -3.20 8.23
C LYS A 3 -10.94 -3.39 6.87
N ILE A 4 -11.76 -3.37 5.81
CA ILE A 4 -11.28 -3.39 4.42
C ILE A 4 -10.90 -1.98 4.01
N TYR A 5 -9.78 -1.85 3.35
CA TYR A 5 -9.36 -0.63 2.66
C TYR A 5 -9.13 -0.94 1.19
N SER A 6 -9.37 0.04 0.31
CA SER A 6 -8.72 -0.05 -1.00
C SER A 6 -7.20 0.04 -0.81
N ILE A 7 -6.45 -0.54 -1.73
CA ILE A 7 -4.99 -0.53 -1.65
C ILE A 7 -4.45 0.89 -1.63
N ASP A 8 -5.06 1.81 -2.37
CA ASP A 8 -4.70 3.22 -2.38
C ASP A 8 -4.97 3.90 -1.01
N GLU A 9 -6.10 3.59 -0.37
CA GLU A 9 -6.41 4.10 0.96
C GLU A 9 -5.40 3.60 2.01
N PHE A 10 -5.04 2.32 1.94
CA PHE A 10 -4.09 1.70 2.86
C PHE A 10 -2.66 2.18 2.62
N ALA A 11 -2.25 2.29 1.35
CA ALA A 11 -0.95 2.76 0.93
C ALA A 11 -0.63 4.13 1.54
N ASN A 12 -1.60 5.06 1.53
CA ASN A 12 -1.44 6.39 2.13
C ASN A 12 -1.32 6.39 3.67
N ARG A 13 -1.56 5.26 4.34
CA ARG A 13 -1.54 5.13 5.82
C ARG A 13 -0.37 4.32 6.34
N CYS A 14 0.13 3.37 5.56
CA CYS A 14 1.15 2.41 6.00
C CYS A 14 2.54 3.01 6.27
N GLY A 15 2.83 4.24 5.81
CA GLY A 15 4.11 4.92 6.02
C GLY A 15 5.28 4.41 5.18
N TYR A 16 5.17 3.27 4.50
CA TYR A 16 6.21 2.71 3.63
C TYR A 16 6.02 3.01 2.14
N PHE A 17 4.80 3.36 1.75
CA PHE A 17 4.45 3.77 0.39
C PHE A 17 4.87 5.21 0.14
N PHE A 18 5.43 5.46 -1.03
CA PHE A 18 5.81 6.82 -1.43
C PHE A 18 5.78 6.99 -2.95
N ASN A 19 5.59 8.23 -3.39
CA ASN A 19 5.70 8.58 -4.80
C ASN A 19 7.18 8.81 -5.16
N ALA A 20 7.75 7.91 -5.95
CA ALA A 20 9.15 7.94 -6.37
C ALA A 20 9.47 9.15 -7.27
N TYR A 21 8.49 9.67 -8.02
CA TYR A 21 8.68 10.87 -8.84
C TYR A 21 8.73 12.16 -8.02
N LEU A 22 8.13 12.16 -6.82
CA LEU A 22 8.13 13.31 -5.92
C LEU A 22 9.20 13.23 -4.84
N THR A 23 9.98 12.14 -4.81
CA THR A 23 11.05 11.97 -3.84
C THR A 23 12.32 12.63 -4.35
N PRO A 24 12.82 13.68 -3.68
CA PRO A 24 14.07 14.30 -4.09
C PRO A 24 15.23 13.38 -3.74
N LYS A 25 16.21 13.27 -4.63
CA LYS A 25 17.41 12.44 -4.45
C LYS A 25 18.32 12.96 -3.32
N ASP A 26 18.22 14.25 -3.04
CA ASP A 26 18.88 14.97 -1.95
C ASP A 26 17.89 15.98 -1.36
N ALA A 27 17.92 16.21 -0.04
CA ALA A 27 17.04 17.18 0.64
C ALA A 27 17.09 18.62 0.07
N ASN A 28 18.16 18.96 -0.65
CA ASN A 28 18.40 20.23 -1.33
C ASN A 28 18.16 20.16 -2.84
N ASP A 29 17.92 18.98 -3.40
CA ASP A 29 17.66 18.79 -4.82
C ASP A 29 16.19 19.12 -5.13
N LYS A 30 15.99 20.32 -5.68
CA LYS A 30 14.67 20.82 -6.11
C LYS A 30 14.36 20.49 -7.58
N THR A 31 15.19 19.68 -8.23
CA THR A 31 15.00 19.34 -9.65
C THR A 31 14.13 18.10 -9.79
N PHE A 32 12.84 18.32 -10.06
CA PHE A 32 11.82 17.28 -10.18
C PHE A 32 12.00 16.27 -11.34
N TYR A 33 13.05 16.39 -12.16
CA TYR A 33 13.07 15.72 -13.47
C TYR A 33 14.36 15.01 -13.90
N SER A 34 15.47 15.08 -13.14
CA SER A 34 16.78 14.60 -13.65
C SER A 34 17.38 13.36 -12.95
N GLY A 35 16.68 12.73 -12.00
CA GLY A 35 17.23 11.59 -11.26
C GLY A 35 16.20 10.63 -10.69
N ARG A 36 15.13 10.32 -11.45
CA ARG A 36 14.06 9.43 -10.99
C ARG A 36 14.64 8.07 -10.59
N ASP A 37 14.41 7.67 -9.34
CA ASP A 37 14.51 6.27 -8.98
C ASP A 37 13.60 5.48 -9.94
N PRO A 38 14.02 4.28 -10.40
CA PRO A 38 13.13 3.45 -11.18
C PRO A 38 11.82 3.24 -10.40
N SER A 39 10.71 3.29 -11.12
CA SER A 39 9.38 3.31 -10.53
C SER A 39 8.48 2.29 -11.25
N PRO A 40 8.81 0.99 -11.09
CA PRO A 40 8.17 -0.09 -11.83
C PRO A 40 6.65 -0.19 -11.56
N ASN A 41 6.18 0.36 -10.45
CA ASN A 41 4.78 0.37 -10.06
C ASN A 41 4.16 1.77 -10.24
N ASN A 42 4.06 2.23 -11.48
CA ASN A 42 3.37 3.47 -11.88
C ASN A 42 3.77 4.75 -11.13
N GLY A 43 5.06 4.89 -10.79
CA GLY A 43 5.55 6.06 -10.06
C GLY A 43 5.52 5.93 -8.54
N TYR A 44 4.99 4.82 -8.01
CA TYR A 44 4.91 4.56 -6.57
C TYR A 44 5.76 3.36 -6.18
N ASN A 45 6.50 3.49 -5.09
CA ASN A 45 7.38 2.45 -4.59
C ASN A 45 7.05 2.15 -3.12
N CYS A 46 7.43 0.96 -2.68
CA CYS A 46 7.33 0.50 -1.30
C CYS A 46 8.72 0.35 -0.69
N ARG A 47 8.92 0.82 0.55
CA ARG A 47 10.16 0.61 1.32
C ARG A 47 9.98 -0.36 2.49
N HIS A 48 8.88 -1.11 2.54
CA HIS A 48 8.70 -2.07 3.60
C HIS A 48 9.85 -3.10 3.54
N PRO A 49 10.59 -3.34 4.64
CA PRO A 49 11.76 -4.23 4.62
C PRO A 49 11.41 -5.67 4.23
N GLU A 50 10.17 -6.07 4.49
CA GLU A 50 9.61 -7.38 4.16
C GLU A 50 8.72 -7.36 2.89
N CYS A 51 8.84 -6.35 2.03
CA CYS A 51 8.10 -6.30 0.77
C CYS A 51 8.52 -7.48 -0.12
N GLY A 52 7.57 -8.38 -0.42
CA GLY A 52 7.83 -9.59 -1.22
C GLY A 52 7.91 -9.33 -2.73
N GLU A 53 7.19 -8.33 -3.22
CA GLU A 53 7.14 -7.98 -4.65
C GLU A 53 8.18 -6.92 -4.98
N VAL A 54 9.27 -7.35 -5.61
CA VAL A 54 10.41 -6.50 -5.92
C VAL A 54 10.69 -6.56 -7.42
N GLN A 55 10.58 -5.42 -8.10
CA GLN A 55 10.90 -5.28 -9.52
C GLN A 55 12.13 -4.38 -9.68
N GLU A 56 13.16 -4.85 -10.39
CA GLU A 56 14.43 -4.13 -10.56
C GLU A 56 15.11 -3.73 -9.22
N GLY A 57 14.87 -4.49 -8.15
CA GLY A 57 15.39 -4.18 -6.80
C GLY A 57 14.56 -3.16 -6.02
N ILE A 58 13.39 -2.78 -6.51
CA ILE A 58 12.48 -1.80 -5.91
C ILE A 58 11.18 -2.48 -5.48
N GLY A 59 10.75 -2.25 -4.24
CA GLY A 59 9.51 -2.80 -3.71
C GLY A 59 8.26 -2.19 -4.35
N CYS A 60 7.25 -3.01 -4.57
CA CYS A 60 5.95 -2.64 -5.13
C CYS A 60 4.82 -2.92 -4.13
N CYS A 61 3.83 -2.03 -4.07
CA CYS A 61 2.67 -2.19 -3.19
C CYS A 61 1.55 -2.90 -3.95
N PHE A 62 1.21 -4.11 -3.51
CA PHE A 62 0.06 -4.87 -3.99
C PHE A 62 -0.66 -5.53 -2.81
N PRO A 63 -1.99 -5.74 -2.87
CA PRO A 63 -2.73 -6.38 -1.78
C PRO A 63 -2.27 -7.80 -1.47
N TRP A 64 -2.02 -8.62 -2.49
CA TRP A 64 -1.66 -10.03 -2.36
C TRP A 64 -0.27 -10.28 -1.75
N SER A 65 0.58 -9.25 -1.68
CA SER A 65 1.97 -9.38 -1.23
C SER A 65 2.36 -8.43 -0.12
N CYS A 66 1.43 -7.62 0.38
CA CYS A 66 1.72 -6.65 1.42
C CYS A 66 1.97 -7.38 2.75
N PRO A 67 3.12 -7.21 3.41
CA PRO A 67 3.39 -7.88 4.69
C PRO A 67 2.52 -7.37 5.84
N LEU A 68 1.86 -6.23 5.67
CA LEU A 68 1.03 -5.58 6.69
C LEU A 68 -0.43 -6.04 6.66
N GLY A 69 -0.82 -6.91 5.74
CA GLY A 69 -2.19 -7.39 5.62
C GLY A 69 -2.31 -8.56 4.67
N TYR A 70 -3.53 -8.85 4.27
CA TYR A 70 -3.84 -9.82 3.22
C TYR A 70 -4.88 -9.21 2.28
N GLU A 71 -4.83 -9.64 1.02
CA GLU A 71 -5.83 -9.30 0.02
C GLU A 71 -7.21 -9.77 0.50
N ALA A 72 -8.19 -8.86 0.50
CA ALA A 72 -9.57 -9.20 0.81
C ALA A 72 -10.19 -9.99 -0.33
N ASP A 73 -11.09 -10.91 -0.03
CA ASP A 73 -11.81 -11.70 -1.03
C ASP A 73 -13.34 -11.54 -0.96
N GLU A 74 -14.08 -12.30 -1.79
CA GLU A 74 -15.55 -12.31 -1.78
C GLU A 74 -16.15 -12.75 -0.43
N GLU A 75 -15.50 -13.67 0.29
CA GLU A 75 -15.97 -14.14 1.59
C GLU A 75 -15.82 -13.04 2.66
N ASP A 76 -14.74 -12.27 2.59
CA ASP A 76 -14.54 -11.09 3.44
C ASP A 76 -15.61 -10.01 3.20
N PHE A 77 -15.94 -9.72 1.93
CA PHE A 77 -17.02 -8.80 1.57
C PHE A 77 -18.43 -9.31 1.91
N ALA A 78 -18.59 -10.61 2.16
CA ALA A 78 -19.84 -11.18 2.67
C ALA A 78 -19.90 -11.19 4.21
N ASN A 79 -18.79 -10.90 4.90
CA ASN A 79 -18.66 -11.07 6.33
C ASN A 79 -19.11 -9.82 7.11
N GLN A 80 -20.28 -9.92 7.75
CA GLN A 80 -20.86 -8.84 8.57
C GLN A 80 -20.02 -8.43 9.79
N LYS A 81 -18.93 -9.15 10.10
CA LYS A 81 -17.98 -8.80 11.17
C LYS A 81 -16.79 -7.99 10.69
N ILE A 82 -16.73 -7.65 9.41
CA ILE A 82 -15.70 -6.81 8.82
C ILE A 82 -16.34 -5.46 8.47
N ASP A 83 -15.69 -4.36 8.83
CA ASP A 83 -16.10 -3.05 8.34
C ASP A 83 -15.65 -2.91 6.89
N HIS A 84 -16.58 -2.91 5.94
CA HIS A 84 -16.23 -2.78 4.51
C HIS A 84 -15.88 -1.34 4.12
N ASN A 85 -15.82 -0.39 5.07
CA ASN A 85 -15.46 1.00 4.82
C ASN A 85 -16.35 1.70 3.76
N GLY A 86 -17.59 1.25 3.59
CA GLY A 86 -18.50 1.76 2.58
C GLY A 86 -18.33 1.16 1.18
N TRP A 87 -17.37 0.26 0.97
CA TRP A 87 -17.23 -0.53 -0.26
C TRP A 87 -18.33 -1.60 -0.34
N THR A 88 -18.91 -1.76 -1.53
CA THR A 88 -20.02 -2.69 -1.76
C THR A 88 -19.72 -3.74 -2.82
N ASP A 89 -18.74 -3.47 -3.69
CA ASP A 89 -18.38 -4.32 -4.81
C ASP A 89 -16.94 -4.78 -4.59
N TYR A 90 -16.75 -6.10 -4.62
CA TYR A 90 -15.43 -6.71 -4.56
C TYR A 90 -14.76 -6.66 -5.95
N GLU A 91 -13.47 -6.35 -5.98
CA GLU A 91 -12.61 -6.45 -7.16
C GLU A 91 -11.26 -7.06 -6.73
N GLU A 92 -10.84 -8.11 -7.44
CA GLU A 92 -9.56 -8.79 -7.22
C GLU A 92 -8.40 -7.80 -7.42
N GLY A 93 -7.43 -7.81 -6.51
CA GLY A 93 -6.27 -6.92 -6.58
C GLY A 93 -6.50 -5.50 -6.08
N GLU A 94 -7.69 -5.15 -5.58
CA GLU A 94 -8.00 -3.78 -5.14
C GLU A 94 -8.04 -3.59 -3.63
N PHE A 95 -8.31 -4.62 -2.85
CA PHE A 95 -8.68 -4.49 -1.45
C PHE A 95 -7.74 -5.24 -0.51
N ILE A 96 -7.49 -4.66 0.67
CA ILE A 96 -6.62 -5.24 1.70
C ILE A 96 -7.25 -5.12 3.07
N ILE A 97 -7.10 -6.17 3.89
CA ILE A 97 -7.41 -6.16 5.32
C ILE A 97 -6.10 -6.14 6.10
N PRO A 98 -5.81 -5.06 6.86
CA PRO A 98 -4.59 -4.99 7.65
C PRO A 98 -4.57 -5.99 8.80
N ASN A 99 -3.38 -6.47 9.12
CA ASN A 99 -3.14 -7.30 10.29
C ASN A 99 -3.44 -6.49 11.56
N SER A 100 -4.06 -7.12 12.56
CA SER A 100 -4.39 -6.47 13.83
C SER A 100 -3.12 -6.14 14.63
N GLY A 101 -2.57 -4.94 14.42
CA GLY A 101 -1.33 -4.49 15.06
C GLY A 101 -0.91 -3.05 14.76
N GLU A 102 -1.47 -2.39 13.74
CA GLU A 102 -0.99 -1.06 13.31
C GLU A 102 -2.08 0.04 13.22
N GLU A 103 -3.28 -0.18 13.78
CA GLU A 103 -4.30 0.89 13.84
C GLU A 103 -4.06 1.91 14.97
N ASP A 104 -3.16 1.67 15.93
CA ASP A 104 -2.94 2.54 17.09
C ASP A 104 -1.44 2.83 17.34
N SER A 105 -0.88 3.83 16.65
CA SER A 105 0.31 4.53 17.18
C SER A 105 0.52 5.93 16.59
N HIS A 106 -0.49 6.79 16.65
CA HIS A 106 -0.26 8.25 16.56
C HIS A 106 -1.18 8.95 17.58
N GLU A 107 -0.77 8.93 18.85
CA GLU A 107 -1.18 9.94 19.86
C GLU A 107 -0.49 11.28 19.58
#